data_AF-A0A935X1T7-F1
#
_entry.id   AF-A0A935X1T7-F1
#
_cell.length_a   1.000
_cell.length_b   1.000
_cell.length_c   1.000
_cell.angle_alpha   90.00
_cell.angle_beta   90.00
_cell.angle_gamma   90.00
#
_symmetry.space_group_name_H-M   'P 1'
#
loop_
_entity.id
_entity.type
_entity.pdbx_description
1 polymer ?
#
loop_
_entity_poly.entity_id
_entity_poly.type
_entity_poly.pdbx_seq_one_letter_code
_entity_poly.pdbx_strand_id
1 'polypeptide(L)'
;MPFAYYDRLTPARRRIYDRSDALTELPIPAGDDLRPLAESPLQSLAQDRETAVQRDCQRLLDALTLRFGVPSLRAKVFAVRPRGDWGELHGMYRPEEEGRRAIVELWMRTAQQQRVVAPRTFLRTLLHELCHHLDYEMFRLEETFHTEGFYKRESHLLVQLAGPAPGRGKSAQGEPAT
;
A
#
# COMPACT_ATOMS: atom_id res chain seq x y z
N MET A 1 -8.78 -11.53 15.23
CA MET A 1 -7.95 -11.87 16.42
C MET A 1 -6.78 -10.91 16.43
N PRO A 2 -6.48 -10.22 17.54
CA PRO A 2 -5.38 -9.25 17.57
C PRO A 2 -4.04 -9.93 17.27
N PHE A 3 -3.12 -9.20 16.64
CA PHE A 3 -1.78 -9.71 16.35
C PHE A 3 -1.00 -9.97 17.65
N ALA A 4 -0.05 -10.91 17.61
CA ALA A 4 0.70 -11.37 18.80
C ALA A 4 1.47 -10.25 19.54
N TYR A 5 1.69 -9.09 18.94
CA TYR A 5 2.32 -7.95 19.61
C TYR A 5 1.33 -7.08 20.41
N TYR A 6 0.02 -7.23 20.23
CA TYR A 6 -1.01 -6.44 20.91
C TYR A 6 -0.88 -6.54 22.43
N ASP A 7 -0.62 -7.74 22.95
CA ASP A 7 -0.53 -7.96 24.39
C ASP A 7 0.67 -7.25 25.04
N ARG A 8 1.66 -6.88 24.23
CA ARG A 8 2.85 -6.14 24.66
C ARG A 8 2.67 -4.62 24.59
N LEU A 9 1.54 -4.13 24.08
CA LEU A 9 1.25 -2.70 23.98
C LEU A 9 0.82 -2.14 25.35
N THR A 10 1.28 -0.91 25.63
CA THR A 10 0.79 -0.13 26.76
C THR A 10 -0.70 0.19 26.59
N PRO A 11 -1.44 0.49 27.66
CA PRO A 11 -2.86 0.84 27.55
C PRO A 11 -3.14 2.00 26.58
N ALA A 12 -2.23 2.98 26.48
CA ALA A 12 -2.34 4.07 25.52
C ALA A 12 -2.22 3.60 24.07
N ARG A 13 -1.21 2.77 23.77
CA ARG A 13 -1.00 2.21 22.42
C ARG A 13 -2.10 1.24 22.01
N ARG A 14 -2.66 0.47 22.96
CA ARG A 14 -3.84 -0.38 22.70
C ARG A 14 -5.03 0.44 22.21
N ARG A 15 -5.31 1.60 22.81
CA ARG A 15 -6.40 2.48 22.33
C ARG A 15 -6.19 2.96 20.89
N ILE A 16 -4.95 3.29 20.53
CA ILE A 16 -4.60 3.69 19.15
C ILE A 16 -4.78 2.49 18.19
N TYR A 17 -4.29 1.31 18.60
CA TYR A 17 -4.48 0.07 17.84
C TYR A 17 -5.97 -0.22 17.61
N ASP A 18 -6.79 -0.22 18.66
CA ASP A 18 -8.22 -0.53 18.58
C ASP A 18 -8.96 0.47 17.68
N ARG A 19 -8.59 1.76 17.76
CA ARG A 19 -9.12 2.81 16.87
C ARG A 19 -8.75 2.55 15.40
N SER A 20 -7.52 2.13 15.12
CA SER A 20 -7.12 1.75 13.76
C SER A 20 -7.84 0.49 13.29
N ASP A 21 -8.01 -0.51 14.15
CA ASP A 21 -8.64 -1.80 13.81
C ASP A 21 -10.13 -1.66 13.50
N ALA A 22 -10.83 -0.74 14.18
CA ALA A 22 -12.24 -0.44 13.93
C ALA A 22 -12.51 0.18 12.55
N LEU A 23 -11.51 0.79 11.92
CA LEU A 23 -11.63 1.40 10.59
C LEU A 23 -11.38 0.33 9.52
N THR A 24 -12.44 -0.22 8.92
CA THR A 24 -12.30 -1.35 7.97
C THR A 24 -12.40 -0.95 6.50
N GLU A 25 -12.92 0.24 6.23
CA GLU A 25 -13.19 0.71 4.88
C GLU A 25 -12.53 2.06 4.64
N LEU A 26 -12.18 2.30 3.37
CA LEU A 26 -11.58 3.54 2.90
C LEU A 26 -12.11 3.85 1.50
N PRO A 27 -13.35 4.36 1.38
CA PRO A 27 -13.91 4.71 0.09
C PRO A 27 -13.15 5.91 -0.49
N ILE A 28 -12.77 5.83 -1.77
CA ILE A 28 -12.19 6.97 -2.47
C ILE A 28 -13.31 8.00 -2.70
N PRO A 29 -13.15 9.26 -2.26
CA PRO A 29 -14.16 10.30 -2.49
C PRO A 29 -14.51 10.45 -3.98
N ALA A 30 -15.75 10.83 -4.29
CA ALA A 30 -16.25 10.92 -5.67
C ALA A 30 -15.42 11.86 -6.58
N GLY A 31 -15.46 11.62 -7.90
CA GLY A 31 -14.72 12.36 -8.92
C GLY A 31 -14.21 11.44 -10.04
N ASP A 32 -13.30 11.94 -10.88
CA ASP A 32 -12.75 11.22 -12.03
C ASP A 32 -12.22 9.82 -11.69
N ASP A 33 -12.28 8.93 -12.69
CA ASP A 33 -11.78 7.56 -12.57
C ASP A 33 -10.26 7.52 -12.41
N LEU A 34 -9.79 6.98 -11.29
CA LEU A 34 -8.36 6.85 -10.97
C LEU A 34 -7.74 5.55 -11.48
N ARG A 35 -8.53 4.60 -12.02
CA ARG A 35 -8.02 3.31 -12.51
C ARG A 35 -6.93 3.46 -13.57
N PRO A 36 -7.01 4.39 -14.55
CA PRO A 36 -5.91 4.60 -15.50
C PRO A 36 -4.61 5.07 -14.83
N LEU A 37 -4.71 5.89 -13.78
CA LEU A 37 -3.54 6.31 -12.99
C LEU A 37 -2.97 5.16 -12.17
N ALA A 38 -3.80 4.23 -11.68
CA ALA A 38 -3.36 3.04 -10.98
C ALA A 38 -2.70 2.01 -11.92
N GLU A 39 -3.12 1.95 -13.18
CA GLU A 39 -2.54 1.06 -14.19
C GLU A 39 -1.17 1.54 -14.69
N SER A 40 -0.95 2.86 -14.80
CA SER A 40 0.26 3.43 -15.38
C SER A 40 1.57 2.96 -14.70
N PRO A 41 1.70 2.95 -13.36
CA PRO A 41 2.88 2.39 -12.68
C PRO A 41 3.11 0.91 -13.00
N LEU A 42 2.05 0.13 -13.20
CA LEU A 42 2.13 -1.31 -13.49
C LEU A 42 2.75 -1.56 -14.86
N GLN A 43 2.31 -0.77 -15.86
CA GLN A 43 2.84 -0.85 -17.22
C GLN A 43 4.32 -0.42 -17.27
N SER A 44 4.67 0.67 -16.58
CA SER A 44 6.06 1.14 -16.47
C SER A 44 6.96 0.15 -15.72
N LEU A 45 6.42 -0.52 -14.69
CA LEU A 45 7.14 -1.55 -13.92
C LEU A 45 7.40 -2.79 -14.75
N ALA A 46 6.41 -3.25 -15.53
CA ALA A 46 6.56 -4.40 -16.42
C ALA A 46 7.63 -4.19 -17.50
N GLN A 47 7.89 -2.92 -17.86
CA GLN A 47 8.94 -2.52 -18.79
C GLN A 47 10.28 -2.19 -18.10
N ASP A 48 10.35 -2.34 -16.77
CA ASP A 48 11.54 -2.06 -15.95
C ASP A 48 12.09 -0.62 -16.10
N ARG A 49 11.19 0.36 -16.21
CA ARG A 49 11.56 1.77 -16.40
C ARG A 49 11.47 2.58 -15.10
N GLU A 50 12.54 2.59 -14.30
CA GLU A 50 12.56 3.24 -12.96
C GLU A 50 12.01 4.67 -12.94
N THR A 51 12.52 5.57 -13.79
CA THR A 51 12.07 6.96 -13.85
C THR A 51 10.59 7.08 -14.21
N ALA A 52 10.10 6.20 -15.09
CA ALA A 52 8.69 6.18 -15.47
C ALA A 52 7.82 5.67 -14.32
N VAL A 53 8.23 4.59 -13.64
CA VAL A 53 7.54 4.08 -12.44
C VAL A 53 7.44 5.16 -11.38
N GLN A 54 8.53 5.87 -11.07
CA GLN A 54 8.49 6.93 -10.06
C GLN A 54 7.52 8.06 -10.43
N ARG A 55 7.56 8.51 -11.68
CA ARG A 55 6.65 9.57 -12.17
C ARG A 55 5.19 9.11 -12.10
N ASP A 56 4.91 7.90 -12.52
CA ASP A 56 3.54 7.38 -12.58
C ASP A 56 3.01 7.12 -11.16
N CYS A 57 3.85 6.62 -10.24
CA CYS A 57 3.53 6.56 -8.80
C CYS A 57 3.21 7.94 -8.23
N GLN A 58 4.02 8.95 -8.55
CA GLN A 58 3.78 10.31 -8.07
C GLN A 58 2.43 10.84 -8.53
N ARG A 59 2.08 10.65 -9.81
CA ARG A 59 0.78 11.09 -10.36
C ARG A 59 -0.40 10.42 -9.65
N LEU A 60 -0.30 9.12 -9.38
CA LEU A 60 -1.34 8.40 -8.64
C LEU A 60 -1.46 8.92 -7.21
N LEU A 61 -0.33 9.12 -6.51
CA LEU A 61 -0.33 9.66 -5.15
C LEU A 61 -0.90 11.07 -5.10
N ASP A 62 -0.49 11.97 -6.00
CA ASP A 62 -0.99 13.35 -6.05
C ASP A 62 -2.51 13.35 -6.21
N ALA A 63 -3.04 12.52 -7.11
CA ALA A 63 -4.48 12.39 -7.32
C ALA A 63 -5.20 11.83 -6.08
N LEU A 64 -4.65 10.80 -5.44
CA LEU A 64 -5.24 10.21 -4.23
C LEU A 64 -5.19 11.18 -3.04
N THR A 65 -4.04 11.81 -2.77
CA THR A 65 -3.91 12.77 -1.66
C THR A 65 -4.81 13.99 -1.86
N LEU A 66 -4.92 14.48 -3.10
CA LEU A 66 -5.88 15.53 -3.44
C LEU A 66 -7.33 15.08 -3.17
N ARG A 67 -7.68 13.86 -3.59
CA ARG A 67 -9.04 13.31 -3.41
C ARG A 67 -9.40 13.11 -1.94
N PHE A 68 -8.44 12.69 -1.11
CA PHE A 68 -8.63 12.55 0.34
C PHE A 68 -8.51 13.87 1.10
N GLY A 69 -8.06 14.96 0.45
CA GLY A 69 -7.88 16.26 1.10
C GLY A 69 -6.75 16.26 2.14
N VAL A 70 -5.71 15.44 1.94
CA VAL A 70 -4.53 15.35 2.81
C VAL A 70 -3.29 15.98 2.15
N PRO A 71 -2.25 16.33 2.91
CA PRO A 71 -0.97 16.77 2.36
C PRO A 71 -0.40 15.84 1.29
N SER A 72 0.46 16.37 0.40
CA SER A 72 1.05 15.58 -0.69
C SER A 72 2.07 14.57 -0.18
N LEU A 73 2.04 13.35 -0.71
CA LEU A 73 3.02 12.28 -0.43
C LEU A 73 4.01 12.13 -1.58
N ARG A 74 5.32 12.21 -1.31
CA ARG A 74 6.37 12.10 -2.34
C ARG A 74 6.75 10.65 -2.59
N ALA A 75 6.71 10.20 -3.85
CA ALA A 75 7.24 8.90 -4.25
C ALA A 75 8.75 8.94 -4.53
N LYS A 76 9.49 7.98 -3.95
CA LYS A 76 10.85 7.61 -4.34
C LYS A 76 10.88 6.14 -4.72
N VAL A 77 11.37 5.83 -5.91
CA VAL A 77 11.47 4.45 -6.41
C VAL A 77 12.93 4.12 -6.61
N PHE A 78 13.34 2.95 -6.14
CA PHE A 78 14.70 2.43 -6.25
C PHE A 78 14.69 1.11 -7.02
N ALA A 79 15.78 0.82 -7.73
CA ALA A 79 15.94 -0.42 -8.48
C ALA A 79 15.80 -1.68 -7.61
N VAL A 80 16.59 -1.79 -6.54
CA VAL A 80 16.75 -3.03 -5.77
C VAL A 80 16.48 -2.80 -4.28
N ARG A 81 15.67 -3.69 -3.70
CA ARG A 81 15.38 -3.70 -2.26
C ARG A 81 16.65 -3.86 -1.42
N PRO A 82 16.88 -3.04 -0.38
CA PRO A 82 18.02 -3.19 0.51
C PRO A 82 17.97 -4.54 1.22
N ARG A 83 19.15 -5.08 1.54
CA ARG A 83 19.31 -6.27 2.38
C ARG A 83 19.66 -5.83 3.80
N GLY A 84 19.01 -6.40 4.80
CA GLY A 84 19.32 -6.15 6.21
C GLY A 84 18.57 -7.09 7.13
N ASP A 85 18.98 -7.15 8.40
CA ASP A 85 18.47 -8.08 9.41
C ASP A 85 17.06 -7.74 9.93
N TRP A 86 16.47 -6.66 9.42
CA TRP A 86 15.16 -6.11 9.81
C TRP A 86 13.96 -6.82 9.15
N GLY A 87 14.20 -7.90 8.39
CA GLY A 87 13.18 -8.57 7.58
C GLY A 87 12.96 -7.92 6.21
N GLU A 88 12.04 -8.48 5.42
CA GLU A 88 11.74 -7.98 4.07
C GLU A 88 10.95 -6.67 4.09
N LEU A 89 11.62 -5.53 3.93
CA LEU A 89 10.96 -4.25 3.67
C LEU A 89 10.26 -4.29 2.31
N HIS A 90 8.93 -4.22 2.28
CA HIS A 90 8.18 -4.17 1.04
C HIS A 90 8.08 -2.75 0.48
N GLY A 91 7.83 -1.77 1.36
CA GLY A 91 7.86 -0.32 1.15
C GLY A 91 8.37 0.36 2.43
N MET A 92 8.53 1.68 2.40
CA MET A 92 8.84 2.45 3.61
C MET A 92 8.20 3.84 3.53
N TYR A 93 7.23 4.08 4.41
CA TYR A 93 6.71 5.40 4.69
C TYR A 93 7.62 6.15 5.67
N ARG A 94 7.91 7.41 5.35
CA ARG A 94 8.57 8.38 6.24
C ARG A 94 7.63 9.56 6.45
N PRO A 95 7.19 9.82 7.69
CA PRO A 95 6.35 10.97 7.99
C PRO A 95 7.08 12.28 7.70
N GLU A 96 6.33 13.38 7.71
CA GLU A 96 6.93 14.71 7.65
C GLU A 96 7.79 14.96 8.88
N GLU A 97 9.01 15.44 8.64
CA GLU A 97 9.97 15.82 9.67
C GLU A 97 10.62 17.16 9.29
N GLU A 98 10.62 18.12 10.20
CA GLU A 98 11.33 19.41 10.06
C GLU A 98 11.05 20.16 8.74
N GLY A 99 9.77 20.22 8.33
CA GLY A 99 9.33 20.91 7.10
C GLY A 99 9.60 20.15 5.81
N ARG A 100 10.03 18.88 5.89
CA ARG A 100 10.15 17.99 4.73
C ARG A 100 8.85 17.24 4.53
N ARG A 101 8.34 17.25 3.30
CA ARG A 101 7.17 16.45 2.91
C ARG A 101 7.38 14.98 3.25
N ALA A 102 6.29 14.31 3.68
CA ALA A 102 6.27 12.86 3.83
C ALA A 102 6.69 12.16 2.53
N ILE A 103 7.38 11.02 2.66
CA ILE A 103 7.93 10.25 1.55
C ILE A 103 7.47 8.79 1.65
N VAL A 104 7.16 8.19 0.50
CA VAL A 104 7.10 6.74 0.34
C VAL A 104 8.28 6.27 -0.50
N GLU A 105 8.99 5.26 0.00
CA GLU A 105 10.07 4.57 -0.68
C GLU A 105 9.61 3.19 -1.16
N LEU A 106 9.86 2.89 -2.43
CA LEU A 106 9.46 1.64 -3.08
C LEU A 106 10.64 1.02 -3.84
N TRP A 107 10.57 -0.29 -4.03
CA TRP A 107 11.58 -1.05 -4.77
C TRP A 107 10.97 -1.83 -5.91
N MET A 108 11.56 -1.71 -7.09
CA MET A 108 11.07 -2.41 -8.28
C MET A 108 11.41 -3.90 -8.27
N ARG A 109 12.50 -4.29 -7.60
CA ARG A 109 13.03 -5.67 -7.62
C ARG A 109 13.16 -6.29 -6.24
N THR A 110 12.89 -7.59 -6.16
CA THR A 110 13.03 -8.39 -4.93
C THR A 110 14.48 -8.45 -4.46
N ALA A 111 14.73 -8.46 -3.14
CA ALA A 111 16.10 -8.43 -2.59
C ALA A 111 16.98 -9.64 -2.95
N GLN A 112 16.40 -10.84 -2.99
CA GLN A 112 17.18 -12.08 -3.19
C GLN A 112 17.44 -12.37 -4.67
N GLN A 113 16.37 -12.42 -5.47
CA GLN A 113 16.45 -12.84 -6.88
C GLN A 113 16.56 -11.66 -7.86
N GLN A 114 16.45 -10.41 -7.38
CA GLN A 114 16.44 -9.19 -8.20
C GLN A 114 15.44 -9.20 -9.36
N ARG A 115 14.39 -10.01 -9.25
CA ARG A 115 13.28 -10.04 -10.21
C ARG A 115 12.38 -8.84 -10.00
N VAL A 116 11.84 -8.30 -11.09
CA VAL A 116 10.80 -7.26 -11.02
C VAL A 116 9.63 -7.80 -10.20
N VAL A 117 9.15 -7.00 -9.25
CA VAL A 117 8.03 -7.34 -8.38
C VAL A 117 6.76 -7.46 -9.22
N ALA A 118 5.89 -8.42 -8.88
CA ALA A 118 4.61 -8.58 -9.56
C ALA A 118 3.81 -7.26 -9.53
N PRO A 119 3.21 -6.80 -10.64
CA PRO A 119 2.58 -5.49 -10.70
C PRO A 119 1.54 -5.22 -9.60
N ARG A 120 0.62 -6.16 -9.37
CA ARG A 120 -0.39 -6.01 -8.30
C ARG A 120 0.23 -5.95 -6.90
N THR A 121 1.34 -6.67 -6.67
CA THR A 121 2.08 -6.60 -5.40
C THR A 121 2.71 -5.23 -5.22
N PHE A 122 3.33 -4.68 -6.26
CA PHE A 122 3.92 -3.34 -6.22
C PHE A 122 2.86 -2.26 -5.92
N LEU A 123 1.70 -2.30 -6.58
CA LEU A 123 0.60 -1.39 -6.29
C LEU A 123 0.08 -1.57 -4.86
N ARG A 124 -0.08 -2.81 -4.39
CA ARG A 124 -0.47 -3.07 -3.00
C ARG A 124 0.51 -2.44 -2.02
N THR A 125 1.81 -2.55 -2.25
CA THR A 125 2.84 -1.88 -1.43
C THR A 125 2.66 -0.36 -1.45
N LEU A 126 2.51 0.27 -2.62
CA LEU A 126 2.30 1.72 -2.70
C LEU A 126 1.06 2.16 -1.88
N LEU A 127 -0.03 1.41 -1.97
CA LEU A 127 -1.26 1.69 -1.24
C LEU A 127 -1.13 1.42 0.27
N HIS A 128 -0.32 0.44 0.67
CA HIS A 128 0.01 0.18 2.07
C HIS A 128 0.67 1.40 2.71
N GLU A 129 1.69 1.96 2.05
CA GLU A 129 2.39 3.15 2.55
C GLU A 129 1.50 4.40 2.49
N LEU A 130 0.59 4.50 1.52
CA LEU A 130 -0.45 5.54 1.53
C LEU A 130 -1.40 5.39 2.72
N CYS A 131 -1.78 4.16 3.12
CA CYS A 131 -2.59 3.95 4.32
C CYS A 131 -1.89 4.47 5.58
N HIS A 132 -0.57 4.27 5.71
CA HIS A 132 0.20 4.88 6.79
C HIS A 132 0.11 6.41 6.76
N HIS A 133 0.22 7.02 5.58
CA HIS A 133 0.05 8.47 5.45
C HIS A 133 -1.35 8.95 5.88
N LEU A 134 -2.40 8.24 5.48
CA LEU A 134 -3.78 8.56 5.83
C LEU A 134 -4.09 8.34 7.31
N ASP A 135 -3.47 7.36 7.96
CA ASP A 135 -3.56 7.16 9.40
C ASP A 135 -3.13 8.42 10.16
N TYR A 136 -2.01 9.02 9.77
CA TYR A 136 -1.54 10.27 10.37
C TYR A 136 -2.37 11.49 9.95
N GLU A 137 -2.63 11.67 8.66
CA GLU A 137 -3.20 12.93 8.15
C GLU A 137 -4.72 13.00 8.15
N MET A 138 -5.39 11.90 7.81
CA MET A 138 -6.84 11.85 7.75
C MET A 138 -7.43 11.40 9.08
N PHE A 139 -6.92 10.30 9.64
CA PHE A 139 -7.46 9.71 10.86
C PHE A 139 -6.83 10.28 12.14
N ARG A 140 -5.75 11.06 12.04
CA ARG A 140 -5.07 11.67 13.20
C ARG A 140 -4.74 10.63 14.27
N LEU A 141 -4.19 9.50 13.84
CA LEU A 141 -3.60 8.49 14.71
C LEU A 141 -2.18 8.92 15.08
N GLU A 142 -1.82 8.80 16.34
CA GLU A 142 -0.50 9.17 16.86
C GLU A 142 0.57 8.14 16.49
N GLU A 143 0.15 6.91 16.20
CA GLU A 143 0.98 5.80 15.73
C GLU A 143 0.17 4.97 14.74
N THR A 144 0.81 4.47 13.68
CA THR A 144 0.17 3.59 12.71
C THR A 144 0.55 2.13 12.99
N PHE A 145 -0.45 1.29 13.21
CA PHE A 145 -0.28 -0.13 13.47
C PHE A 145 -0.81 -0.95 12.31
N HIS A 146 -0.11 -2.04 11.99
CA HIS A 146 -0.63 -3.08 11.11
C HIS A 146 -1.70 -3.91 11.83
N THR A 147 -2.93 -3.40 11.84
CA THR A 147 -4.12 -4.04 12.40
C THR A 147 -4.93 -4.78 11.31
N GLU A 148 -5.94 -5.56 11.69
CA GLU A 148 -6.82 -6.18 10.70
C GLU A 148 -7.59 -5.11 9.92
N GLY A 149 -8.05 -4.06 10.60
CA GLY A 149 -8.65 -2.87 9.99
C GLY A 149 -7.73 -2.20 8.97
N PHE A 150 -6.44 -2.02 9.29
CA PHE A 150 -5.44 -1.47 8.38
C PHE A 150 -5.36 -2.28 7.06
N TYR A 151 -5.22 -3.60 7.15
CA TYR A 151 -5.15 -4.46 5.96
C TYR A 151 -6.47 -4.51 5.17
N LYS A 152 -7.61 -4.32 5.85
CA LYS A 152 -8.91 -4.18 5.18
C LYS A 152 -9.00 -2.86 4.40
N ARG A 153 -8.55 -1.73 4.95
CA ARG A 153 -8.47 -0.44 4.22
C ARG A 153 -7.56 -0.53 3.00
N GLU A 154 -6.37 -1.09 3.15
CA GLU A 154 -5.43 -1.33 2.05
C GLU A 154 -6.07 -2.17 0.94
N SER A 155 -6.72 -3.28 1.31
CA SER A 155 -7.41 -4.15 0.37
C SER A 155 -8.61 -3.47 -0.29
N HIS A 156 -9.36 -2.66 0.45
CA HIS A 156 -10.49 -1.89 -0.06
C HIS A 156 -10.05 -0.85 -1.11
N LEU A 157 -8.93 -0.14 -0.89
CA LEU A 157 -8.33 0.74 -1.90
C LEU A 157 -7.89 -0.04 -3.14
N LEU A 158 -7.20 -1.16 -2.96
CA LEU A 158 -6.70 -1.96 -4.07
C LEU A 158 -7.84 -2.48 -4.95
N VAL A 159 -8.96 -2.90 -4.36
CA VAL A 159 -10.14 -3.36 -5.11
C VAL A 159 -10.78 -2.24 -5.91
N GLN A 160 -10.89 -1.03 -5.35
CA GLN A 160 -11.43 0.13 -6.07
C GLN A 160 -10.54 0.53 -7.27
N LEU A 161 -9.22 0.42 -7.15
CA LEU A 161 -8.26 0.87 -8.16
C LEU A 161 -7.86 -0.19 -9.20
N ALA A 162 -7.90 -1.48 -8.83
CA ALA A 162 -7.40 -2.57 -9.66
C ALA A 162 -8.36 -3.77 -9.73
N GLY A 163 -9.61 -3.60 -9.28
CA GLY A 163 -10.60 -4.66 -9.21
C GLY A 163 -10.28 -5.75 -8.17
N PRO A 164 -11.21 -6.71 -7.98
CA PRO A 164 -10.94 -7.89 -7.16
C PRO A 164 -9.77 -8.68 -7.75
N ALA A 165 -9.03 -9.39 -6.89
CA ALA A 165 -8.07 -10.37 -7.41
C ALA A 165 -8.83 -11.40 -8.25
N PRO A 166 -8.28 -11.85 -9.40
CA PRO A 166 -8.90 -12.92 -10.15
C PRO A 166 -9.10 -14.11 -9.19
N GLY A 167 -10.34 -14.58 -9.08
CA GLY A 167 -10.65 -15.72 -8.23
C GLY A 167 -9.72 -16.86 -8.61
N ARG A 168 -9.11 -17.55 -7.63
CA ARG A 168 -8.49 -18.85 -7.89
C ARG A 168 -9.58 -19.69 -8.53
N GLY A 169 -9.50 -19.91 -9.84
CA GLY A 169 -10.45 -20.75 -10.55
C GLY A 169 -10.54 -22.05 -9.77
N LYS A 170 -11.76 -22.44 -9.35
CA LYS A 170 -11.98 -23.79 -8.88
C LYS A 170 -11.47 -24.70 -9.99
N SER A 171 -10.41 -25.46 -9.72
CA SER A 171 -9.99 -26.56 -10.58
C SER A 171 -11.25 -27.39 -10.81
N ALA A 172 -11.74 -27.44 -12.04
CA ALA A 172 -12.76 -28.39 -12.44
C ALA A 172 -12.11 -29.78 -12.31
N GLN A 173 -12.25 -30.39 -11.13
CA GLN A 173 -11.88 -31.78 -10.89
C GLN A 173 -13.15 -32.62 -10.95
N GLY A 174 -13.18 -33.47 -11.99
CA GLY A 174 -13.83 -34.77 -11.95
C GLY A 174 -15.25 -34.84 -12.50
N GLU A 175 -15.40 -34.83 -13.82
CA GLU A 175 -16.34 -35.78 -14.42
C GLU A 175 -15.67 -37.16 -14.39
N PRO A 176 -16.30 -38.20 -13.80
CA PRO A 176 -15.89 -39.56 -14.10
C PRO A 176 -16.45 -39.92 -15.48
N ALA A 177 -15.53 -40.22 -16.40
CA ALA A 177 -15.86 -40.87 -17.66
C ALA A 177 -16.23 -42.34 -17.40
N THR A 178 -17.43 -42.70 -17.88
CA THR A 178 -17.97 -44.05 -18.18
C THR A 178 -17.96 -45.11 -17.10
#